data_AF-A0A4D6HER3-F1
#
_entry.id   AF-A0A4D6HER3-F1
#
_cell.length_a   1.000
_cell.length_b   1.000
_cell.length_c   1.000
_cell.angle_alpha   90.00
_cell.angle_beta   90.00
_cell.angle_gamma   90.00
#
_symmetry.space_group_name_H-M   'P 1'
#
loop_
_entity.id
_entity.type
_entity.pdbx_description
1 polymer ?
#
loop_
_entity_poly.entity_id
_entity_poly.type
_entity_poly.pdbx_seq_one_letter_code
_entity_poly.pdbx_strand_id
1 'polypeptide(L)'
;MPDDIDDIADALGAVRAGGDLSRLPVSSVQDDGQTVTIELKTPANNVFRRELKRPPIWGPNCDLKRLLDAFGLGPDEVQELKGKKVPVQREVAAGRPTFQIDFEALSEA
;
A
#
# COMPACT_ATOMS: atom_id res chain seq x y z
N MET A 1 -16.69 -31.42 -8.60
CA MET A 1 -16.71 -30.26 -7.70
C MET A 1 -15.53 -29.38 -8.10
N PRO A 2 -15.72 -28.48 -9.07
CA PRO A 2 -14.72 -27.55 -9.57
C PRO A 2 -14.91 -26.15 -8.94
N ASP A 3 -15.17 -26.10 -7.64
CA ASP A 3 -15.65 -24.89 -6.95
C ASP A 3 -14.55 -23.89 -6.56
N ASP A 4 -13.26 -24.22 -6.74
CA ASP A 4 -12.15 -23.33 -6.35
C ASP A 4 -11.72 -22.33 -7.46
N ILE A 5 -12.14 -22.53 -8.71
CA ILE A 5 -11.69 -21.68 -9.84
C ILE A 5 -12.59 -20.46 -10.01
N ASP A 6 -13.89 -20.59 -9.72
CA ASP A 6 -14.86 -19.50 -9.93
C ASP A 6 -14.72 -18.38 -8.88
N ASP A 7 -14.37 -18.69 -7.62
CA ASP A 7 -14.10 -17.67 -6.59
C ASP A 7 -12.84 -16.82 -6.91
N ILE A 8 -11.82 -17.45 -7.52
CA ILE A 8 -10.63 -16.74 -7.97
C ILE A 8 -10.97 -15.88 -9.19
N ALA A 9 -11.84 -16.36 -10.08
CA ALA A 9 -12.28 -15.62 -11.26
C ALA A 9 -13.13 -14.39 -10.89
N ASP A 10 -13.97 -14.47 -9.86
CA ASP A 10 -14.78 -13.33 -9.38
C ASP A 10 -13.93 -12.29 -8.64
N ALA A 11 -12.97 -12.75 -7.80
CA ALA A 11 -11.96 -11.88 -7.19
C ALA A 11 -11.08 -11.18 -8.25
N LEU A 12 -10.76 -11.85 -9.35
CA LEU A 12 -10.06 -11.27 -10.51
C LEU A 12 -10.99 -10.40 -11.38
N GLY A 13 -12.29 -10.69 -11.42
CA GLY A 13 -13.33 -9.93 -12.11
C GLY A 13 -13.54 -8.54 -11.50
N ALA A 14 -13.57 -8.46 -10.16
CA ALA A 14 -13.58 -7.20 -9.42
C ALA A 14 -12.30 -6.37 -9.64
N VAL A 15 -11.17 -7.02 -9.92
CA VAL A 15 -9.89 -6.37 -10.30
C VAL A 15 -9.90 -5.88 -11.76
N ARG A 16 -10.68 -6.49 -12.66
CA ARG A 16 -10.87 -6.03 -14.04
C ARG A 16 -11.85 -4.88 -14.17
N ALA A 17 -12.77 -4.71 -13.22
CA ALA A 17 -13.79 -3.67 -13.23
C ALA A 17 -13.23 -2.30 -12.81
N GLY A 18 -12.35 -1.71 -13.62
CA GLY A 18 -12.24 -0.26 -13.87
C GLY A 18 -12.02 0.73 -12.72
N GLY A 19 -11.84 0.28 -11.47
CA GLY A 19 -11.44 1.14 -10.38
C GLY A 19 -9.97 1.50 -10.56
N ASP A 20 -9.63 2.78 -10.45
CA ASP A 20 -8.24 3.24 -10.45
C ASP A 20 -7.49 2.63 -9.25
N LEU A 21 -6.96 1.42 -9.44
CA LEU A 21 -6.16 0.67 -8.47
C LEU A 21 -4.71 1.17 -8.43
N SER A 22 -4.39 2.21 -9.19
CA SER A 22 -3.09 2.86 -9.18
C SER A 22 -2.84 3.59 -7.86
N ARG A 23 -3.90 3.97 -7.12
CA ARG A 23 -3.80 4.61 -5.80
C ARG A 23 -4.82 4.04 -4.81
N LEU A 24 -4.34 3.57 -3.67
CA LEU A 24 -5.18 3.01 -2.61
C LEU A 24 -5.20 3.90 -1.37
N PRO A 25 -6.37 4.07 -0.71
CA PRO A 25 -6.44 4.77 0.55
C PRO A 25 -5.82 3.94 1.68
N VAL A 26 -5.08 4.62 2.55
CA VAL A 26 -4.60 4.04 3.81
C VAL A 26 -5.77 3.92 4.77
N SER A 27 -6.16 2.68 5.11
CA SER A 27 -7.21 2.42 6.10
C SER A 27 -6.71 2.56 7.53
N SER A 28 -5.47 2.14 7.78
CA SER A 28 -4.87 2.13 9.12
C SER A 28 -3.37 2.33 9.06
N VAL A 29 -2.82 2.93 10.11
CA VAL A 29 -1.39 3.08 10.32
C VAL A 29 -1.08 2.69 11.76
N GLN A 30 -0.16 1.76 11.94
CA GLN A 30 0.37 1.37 13.25
C GLN A 30 1.84 1.76 13.30
N ASP A 31 2.26 2.38 14.39
CA ASP A 31 3.65 2.75 14.63
C ASP A 31 4.04 2.21 16.01
N ASP A 32 4.98 1.26 16.03
CA ASP A 32 5.54 0.64 17.24
C ASP A 32 6.88 1.28 17.65
N GLY A 33 7.20 2.47 17.14
CA GLY A 33 8.46 3.18 17.33
C GLY A 33 9.62 2.64 16.48
N GLN A 34 9.62 1.35 16.17
CA GLN A 34 10.65 0.68 15.35
C GLN A 34 10.15 0.30 13.95
N THR A 35 8.86 0.01 13.82
CA THR A 35 8.23 -0.42 12.57
C THR A 35 6.93 0.35 12.41
N VAL A 36 6.69 0.78 11.17
CA VAL A 36 5.44 1.40 10.74
C VAL A 36 4.72 0.41 9.83
N THR A 37 3.53 -0.01 10.23
CA THR A 37 2.66 -0.88 9.45
C THR A 37 1.55 -0.05 8.83
N ILE A 38 1.55 0.04 7.50
CA ILE A 38 0.55 0.75 6.72
C ILE A 38 -0.42 -0.27 6.15
N GLU A 39 -1.70 -0.10 6.46
CA GLU A 39 -2.77 -0.92 5.92
C GLU A 39 -3.49 -0.16 4.81
N LEU A 40 -3.54 -0.76 3.62
CA LEU A 40 -4.20 -0.26 2.43
C LEU A 40 -5.42 -1.12 2.15
N LYS A 41 -6.54 -0.47 1.86
CA LYS A 41 -7.79 -1.18 1.57
C LYS A 41 -8.24 -0.92 0.15
N THR A 42 -8.44 -2.00 -0.61
CA THR A 42 -8.98 -1.92 -1.97
C THR A 42 -10.50 -1.73 -1.96
N PRO A 43 -11.08 -1.19 -3.06
CA PRO A 43 -12.54 -1.12 -3.23
C PRO A 43 -13.23 -2.48 -3.14
N ALA A 44 -12.54 -3.56 -3.54
CA ALA A 44 -13.00 -4.94 -3.41
C ALA A 44 -12.90 -5.50 -1.97
N ASN A 45 -12.70 -4.62 -0.98
CA ASN A 45 -12.59 -4.96 0.44
C ASN A 45 -11.35 -5.81 0.81
N ASN A 46 -10.42 -6.06 -0.13
CA ASN A 46 -9.15 -6.70 0.16
C ASN A 46 -8.23 -5.74 0.92
N VAL A 47 -7.53 -6.26 1.91
CA VAL A 47 -6.65 -5.53 2.81
C VAL A 47 -5.20 -5.95 2.58
N PHE A 48 -4.33 -4.97 2.39
CA PHE A 48 -2.90 -5.16 2.18
C PHE A 48 -2.13 -4.43 3.27
N ARG A 49 -1.18 -5.11 3.90
CA ARG A 49 -0.34 -4.52 4.93
C ARG A 49 1.09 -4.41 4.41
N ARG A 50 1.68 -3.23 4.60
CA ARG A 50 3.07 -2.97 4.30
C ARG A 50 3.79 -2.54 5.57
N GLU A 51 4.75 -3.35 5.97
CA GLU A 51 5.62 -3.06 7.11
C GLU A 51 6.86 -2.33 6.60
N LEU A 52 7.14 -1.17 7.18
CA LEU A 52 8.30 -0.33 6.88
C LEU A 52 9.07 -0.13 8.18
N LYS A 53 10.35 -0.49 8.19
CA LYS A 53 11.20 -0.24 9.36
C LYS A 53 11.48 1.25 9.49
N ARG A 54 11.30 1.79 10.69
CA ARG A 54 11.69 3.16 11.00
C ARG A 54 13.22 3.21 10.97
N PRO A 55 13.82 4.04 10.11
CA PRO A 55 15.26 4.09 10.02
C PRO A 55 15.83 4.75 11.29
N PRO A 56 17.02 4.35 11.76
CA PRO A 56 17.70 5.08 12.83
C PRO A 56 18.12 6.49 12.38
N ILE A 57 18.29 6.70 11.07
CA ILE A 57 18.62 7.99 10.45
C ILE A 57 17.71 8.18 9.24
N TRP A 58 16.96 9.27 9.22
CA TRP A 58 16.05 9.68 8.14
C TRP A 58 16.83 10.20 6.92
N GLY A 59 17.61 9.30 6.30
CA GLY A 59 18.40 9.59 5.10
C GLY A 59 17.57 9.50 3.80
N PRO A 60 18.13 9.99 2.67
CA PRO A 60 17.43 10.06 1.38
C PRO A 60 17.03 8.69 0.81
N ASN A 61 17.66 7.60 1.25
CA ASN A 61 17.39 6.24 0.78
C ASN A 61 16.32 5.50 1.62
N CYS A 62 15.61 6.18 2.52
CA CYS A 62 14.58 5.54 3.33
C CYS A 62 13.21 5.60 2.65
N ASP A 63 12.62 4.43 2.37
CA ASP A 63 11.30 4.31 1.75
C ASP A 63 10.20 5.00 2.59
N LEU A 64 10.23 4.83 3.92
CA LEU A 64 9.30 5.52 4.81
C LEU A 64 9.46 7.05 4.73
N LYS A 65 10.70 7.54 4.62
CA LYS A 65 10.96 8.96 4.44
C LYS A 65 10.39 9.46 3.12
N ARG A 66 10.67 8.77 2.01
CA ARG A 66 10.18 9.13 0.67
C ARG A 66 8.66 9.16 0.64
N LEU A 67 8.02 8.21 1.31
CA LEU A 67 6.57 8.18 1.46
C LEU A 67 6.04 9.41 2.20
N LEU A 68 6.61 9.75 3.37
CA LEU A 68 6.17 10.91 4.14
C LEU A 68 6.44 12.22 3.39
N ASP A 69 7.63 12.37 2.80
CA ASP A 69 8.00 13.56 2.02
C ASP A 69 7.04 13.80 0.84
N ALA A 70 6.61 12.75 0.15
CA ALA A 70 5.64 12.85 -0.94
C ALA A 70 4.25 13.38 -0.51
N PHE A 71 3.93 13.28 0.78
CA PHE A 71 2.73 13.88 1.37
C PHE A 71 3.02 15.13 2.20
N GLY A 72 4.27 15.62 2.20
CA GLY A 72 4.71 16.76 3.01
C GLY A 72 4.66 16.51 4.51
N LEU A 73 4.76 15.24 4.93
CA LEU A 73 4.68 14.81 6.32
C LEU A 73 6.07 14.65 6.94
N GLY A 74 6.18 15.01 8.22
CA GLY A 74 7.35 14.77 9.04
C GLY A 74 7.44 13.34 9.59
N PRO A 75 8.60 12.96 10.17
CA PRO A 75 8.84 11.63 10.72
C PRO A 75 7.95 11.27 11.92
N ASP A 76 7.35 12.26 12.59
CA ASP A 76 6.40 12.08 13.70
C ASP A 76 4.94 12.13 13.24
N GLU A 77 4.70 12.50 11.97
CA GLU A 77 3.37 12.65 11.37
C GLU A 77 2.95 11.40 10.59
N VAL A 78 3.56 10.26 10.87
CA VAL A 78 3.28 8.98 10.20
C VAL A 78 1.79 8.61 10.26
N GLN A 79 1.12 8.95 11.37
CA GLN A 79 -0.32 8.72 11.54
C GLN A 79 -1.19 9.55 10.59
N GLU A 80 -0.70 10.68 10.09
CA GLU A 80 -1.38 11.54 9.10
C GLU A 80 -1.43 10.90 7.70
N LEU A 81 -0.69 9.80 7.47
CA LEU A 81 -0.85 8.99 6.26
C LEU A 81 -2.23 8.33 6.20
N LYS A 82 -2.90 8.13 7.33
CA LYS A 82 -4.23 7.52 7.38
C LYS A 82 -5.22 8.36 6.56
N GLY A 83 -5.92 7.71 5.63
CA GLY A 83 -6.85 8.36 4.71
C GLY A 83 -6.20 9.00 3.48
N LYS A 84 -4.87 9.11 3.41
CA LYS A 84 -4.17 9.53 2.18
C LYS A 84 -4.23 8.41 1.15
N LYS A 85 -4.22 8.78 -0.14
CA LYS A 85 -4.18 7.84 -1.25
C LYS A 85 -2.74 7.64 -1.70
N VAL A 86 -2.21 6.46 -1.48
CA VAL A 86 -0.82 6.09 -1.79
C VAL A 86 -0.80 5.36 -3.13
N PRO A 87 0.11 5.72 -4.05
CA PRO A 87 0.26 4.97 -5.28
C PRO A 87 0.73 3.55 -4.99
N VAL A 88 0.17 2.59 -5.69
CA VAL A 88 0.51 1.17 -5.56
C VAL A 88 0.73 0.52 -6.92
N GLN A 89 1.68 -0.39 -6.98
CA GLN A 89 1.87 -1.28 -8.11
C GLN A 89 1.23 -2.63 -7.82
N ARG A 90 0.63 -3.22 -8.86
CA ARG A 90 0.12 -4.59 -8.81
C ARG A 90 1.24 -5.54 -9.15
N GLU A 91 1.64 -6.37 -8.19
CA GLU A 91 2.64 -7.42 -8.38
C GLU A 91 1.99 -8.79 -8.20
N VAL A 92 2.16 -9.70 -9.16
CA VAL A 92 1.68 -11.08 -9.03
C VAL A 92 2.76 -11.91 -8.36
N ALA A 93 2.63 -12.13 -7.06
CA ALA A 93 3.53 -13.01 -6.30
C ALA A 93 2.80 -14.30 -5.93
N ALA A 94 3.45 -15.46 -6.15
CA ALA A 94 2.90 -16.78 -5.84
C ALA A 94 1.49 -17.06 -6.45
N GLY A 95 1.21 -16.54 -7.65
CA GLY A 95 -0.06 -16.75 -8.34
C GLY A 95 -1.24 -15.95 -7.78
N ARG A 96 -1.02 -15.07 -6.80
CA ARG A 96 -2.04 -14.17 -6.24
C ARG A 96 -1.69 -12.71 -6.58
N PRO A 97 -2.67 -11.89 -6.99
CA PRO A 97 -2.44 -10.46 -7.16
C PRO A 97 -2.14 -9.82 -5.81
N THR A 98 -0.95 -9.28 -5.65
CA THR A 98 -0.52 -8.49 -4.49
C THR A 98 -0.39 -7.03 -4.89
N PHE A 99 -0.46 -6.13 -3.92
CA PHE A 99 -0.21 -4.71 -4.13
C PHE A 99 0.98 -4.29 -3.28
N GLN A 100 1.87 -3.49 -3.86
CA GLN A 100 3.00 -2.89 -3.18
C GLN A 100 2.97 -1.38 -3.37
N ILE A 101 3.47 -0.61 -2.40
CA ILE A 101 3.58 0.84 -2.52
C ILE A 101 4.56 1.18 -3.65
N ASP A 102 4.12 2.04 -4.56
CA ASP A 102 4.93 2.52 -5.67
C ASP A 102 5.79 3.71 -5.22
N PHE A 103 7.03 3.44 -4.78
CA PHE A 103 7.95 4.50 -4.38
C PHE A 103 8.53 5.30 -5.55
N GLU A 104 8.51 4.74 -6.76
CA GLU A 104 8.93 5.46 -7.97
C GLU A 104 7.88 6.52 -8.33
N ALA A 105 6.60 6.15 -8.32
CA ALA A 105 5.51 7.10 -8.55
C ALA A 105 5.38 8.18 -7.46
N LEU A 106 5.87 7.93 -6.24
CA LEU A 106 5.96 8.95 -5.17
C LEU A 106 7.04 10.00 -5.45
N SER A 107 8.03 9.68 -6.29
CA SER A 107 9.15 10.57 -6.59
C SER A 107 8.82 11.60 -7.70
N GLU A 108 7.76 11.35 -8.47
CA GLU A 108 7.31 12.19 -9.59
C GLU A 108 6.14 13.13 -9.22
N ALA A 109 5.69 13.12 -7.97
CA ALA A 109 4.53 13.87 -7.48
C ALA A 109 4.86 15.24 -6.90
#